data_AF-A0A9P6N5D0-F1
#
_entry.id   AF-A0A9P6N5D0-F1
#
_cell.length_a   1.000
_cell.length_b   1.000
_cell.length_c   1.000
_cell.angle_alpha   90.00
_cell.angle_beta   90.00
_cell.angle_gamma   90.00
#
_symmetry.space_group_name_H-M   'P 1'
#
loop_
_entity.id
_entity.type
_entity.pdbx_description
1 polymer ?
#
loop_
_entity_poly.entity_id
_entity_poly.type
_entity_poly.pdbx_seq_one_letter_code
_entity_poly.pdbx_strand_id
1 'polypeptide(L)'
;MILNITKEHKQPVIHDINEAQPSINPKVNIALEKVMLGPTLTKNHKNDMKNIIRKFHKAFALGDVKIGTVKNHEVEIKLTVEKPYLPILRKAAYPASPRNRVEIERHIKKLVEYGILRKVGANEEVEVTSPVVVAWHNNKS
;
A
#
# COMPACT_ATOMS: atom_id res chain seq x y z
N MET A 1 24.18 -43.79 5.20
CA MET A 1 22.92 -43.70 4.43
C MET A 1 22.78 -42.26 3.96
N ILE A 2 23.19 -41.97 2.72
CA ILE A 2 23.27 -40.61 2.17
C ILE A 2 22.05 -40.46 1.24
N LEU A 3 21.12 -39.56 1.61
CA LEU A 3 19.93 -39.24 0.83
C LEU A 3 20.26 -38.15 -0.19
N ASN A 4 20.42 -38.55 -1.44
CA ASN A 4 20.46 -37.64 -2.59
C ASN A 4 19.06 -37.08 -2.84
N ILE A 5 18.90 -35.76 -2.79
CA ILE A 5 17.68 -35.06 -3.20
C ILE A 5 18.03 -34.19 -4.41
N THR A 6 17.80 -34.72 -5.60
CA THR A 6 17.78 -33.95 -6.85
C THR A 6 16.49 -33.12 -6.91
N LYS A 7 16.60 -31.80 -6.75
CA LYS A 7 15.51 -30.86 -7.10
C LYS A 7 15.78 -30.29 -8.48
N GLU A 8 14.99 -30.73 -9.45
CA GLU A 8 14.94 -30.16 -10.79
C GLU A 8 14.63 -28.66 -10.73
N HIS A 9 15.50 -27.85 -11.35
CA HIS A 9 15.23 -26.44 -11.62
C HIS A 9 14.23 -26.33 -12.77
N LYS A 10 12.94 -26.20 -12.47
CA LYS A 10 11.97 -25.67 -13.44
C LYS A 10 12.20 -24.16 -13.56
N GLN A 11 12.66 -23.72 -14.73
CA GLN A 11 12.71 -22.30 -15.08
C GLN A 11 11.29 -21.70 -15.00
N PRO A 12 11.13 -20.45 -14.52
CA PRO A 12 9.82 -19.82 -14.45
C PRO A 12 9.29 -19.58 -15.87
N VAL A 13 8.08 -20.08 -16.13
CA VAL A 13 7.31 -19.82 -17.34
C VAL A 13 6.95 -18.33 -17.33
N ILE A 14 7.53 -17.57 -18.26
CA ILE A 14 7.12 -16.18 -18.52
C ILE A 14 5.77 -16.29 -19.23
N HIS A 15 4.69 -15.97 -18.52
CA HIS A 15 3.40 -15.77 -19.15
C HIS A 15 3.44 -14.46 -19.92
N ASP A 16 3.28 -14.55 -21.25
CA ASP A 16 3.03 -13.40 -22.12
C ASP A 16 1.75 -12.69 -21.65
N ILE A 17 1.94 -11.64 -20.87
CA ILE A 17 0.90 -10.65 -20.59
C ILE A 17 0.67 -9.88 -21.90
N ASN A 18 -0.31 -10.33 -22.68
CA ASN A 18 -0.97 -9.50 -23.69
C ASN A 18 -1.57 -8.28 -22.99
N GLU A 19 -0.78 -7.23 -22.82
CA GLU A 19 -1.24 -5.93 -22.34
C GLU A 19 -2.12 -5.29 -23.41
N ALA A 20 -3.44 -5.42 -23.23
CA ALA A 20 -4.39 -4.50 -23.83
C ALA A 20 -3.91 -3.06 -23.61
N GLN A 21 -3.89 -2.27 -24.68
CA GLN A 21 -3.44 -0.87 -24.67
C GLN A 21 -4.08 -0.13 -23.47
N PRO A 22 -3.28 0.48 -22.59
CA PRO A 22 -3.81 1.05 -21.36
C PRO A 22 -4.74 2.20 -21.71
N SER A 23 -6.01 2.05 -21.36
CA SER A 23 -6.97 3.15 -21.32
C SER A 23 -6.31 4.32 -20.60
N ILE A 24 -6.15 5.45 -21.30
CA ILE A 24 -5.40 6.61 -20.81
C ILE A 24 -6.05 7.10 -19.51
N ASN A 25 -5.41 6.84 -18.36
CA ASN A 25 -5.90 7.31 -17.08
C ASN A 25 -5.66 8.83 -17.01
N PRO A 26 -6.71 9.68 -16.95
CA PRO A 26 -6.57 11.13 -16.98
C PRO A 26 -5.75 11.67 -15.80
N LYS A 27 -5.72 10.96 -14.67
CA LYS A 27 -4.89 11.32 -13.50
C LYS A 27 -3.40 11.21 -13.76
N VAL A 28 -2.98 10.27 -14.63
CA VAL A 28 -1.57 10.10 -15.02
C VAL A 28 -1.08 11.34 -15.77
N ASN A 29 -1.90 11.92 -16.65
CA ASN A 29 -1.53 13.14 -17.37
C ASN A 29 -1.41 14.35 -16.44
N ILE A 30 -2.33 14.52 -15.48
CA ILE A 30 -2.25 15.58 -14.47
C ILE A 30 -0.98 15.42 -13.60
N ALA A 31 -0.64 14.18 -13.23
CA ALA A 31 0.57 13.91 -12.49
C ALA A 31 1.82 14.25 -13.31
N LEU A 32 1.85 13.88 -14.59
CA LEU A 32 2.96 14.15 -15.53
C LEU A 32 3.20 15.63 -15.81
N GLU A 33 2.19 16.48 -15.67
CA GLU A 33 2.35 17.94 -15.73
C GLU A 33 3.09 18.48 -14.51
N LYS A 34 2.92 17.83 -13.35
CA LYS A 34 3.58 18.19 -12.08
C LYS A 34 4.93 17.51 -11.87
N VAL A 35 5.33 16.59 -12.77
CA VAL A 35 6.61 15.90 -12.64
C VAL A 35 7.75 16.89 -12.85
N MET A 36 8.56 17.06 -11.80
CA MET A 36 9.82 17.78 -11.88
C MET A 36 10.88 16.88 -12.49
N LEU A 37 11.24 17.16 -13.74
CA LEU A 37 12.34 16.51 -14.43
C LEU A 37 13.60 17.37 -14.29
N GLY A 38 14.75 16.72 -14.15
CA GLY A 38 16.04 17.41 -13.99
C GLY A 38 16.27 18.49 -15.06
N PRO A 39 16.93 19.61 -14.70
CA PRO A 39 17.14 20.74 -15.60
C PRO A 39 18.05 20.39 -16.78
N THR A 40 18.92 19.40 -16.62
CA THR A 40 19.91 18.95 -17.62
C THR A 40 19.31 18.12 -18.76
N LEU A 41 18.04 17.71 -18.66
CA LEU A 41 17.38 16.91 -19.69
C LEU A 41 16.94 17.78 -20.87
N THR A 42 17.27 17.33 -22.09
CA THR A 42 16.76 17.91 -23.34
C THR A 42 15.25 17.72 -23.45
N LYS A 43 14.59 18.50 -24.32
CA LYS A 43 13.14 18.38 -24.57
C LYS A 43 12.75 16.96 -25.00
N ASN A 44 13.60 16.32 -25.81
CA ASN A 44 13.37 14.96 -26.29
C ASN A 44 13.43 13.95 -25.14
N HIS A 45 14.48 14.00 -24.31
CA HIS A 45 14.61 13.10 -23.15
C HIS A 45 13.47 13.28 -22.15
N LYS A 46 12.97 14.53 -21.96
CA LYS A 46 11.81 14.78 -21.11
C LYS A 46 10.54 14.13 -21.66
N ASN A 47 10.35 14.15 -22.97
CA ASN A 47 9.22 13.49 -23.62
C ASN A 47 9.33 11.97 -23.53
N ASP A 48 10.51 11.41 -23.74
CA ASP A 48 10.76 9.97 -23.62
C ASP A 48 10.48 9.50 -22.19
N MET A 49 10.93 10.24 -21.18
CA MET A 49 10.65 9.94 -19.78
C MET A 49 9.16 9.99 -19.47
N LYS A 50 8.43 10.99 -19.97
CA LYS A 50 6.97 11.05 -19.82
C LYS A 50 6.29 9.86 -20.49
N ASN A 51 6.79 9.41 -21.63
CA ASN A 51 6.24 8.24 -22.33
C ASN A 51 6.50 6.94 -21.56
N ILE A 52 7.70 6.78 -20.97
CA ILE A 52 8.02 5.65 -20.08
C ILE A 52 7.09 5.63 -18.87
N ILE A 53 6.91 6.78 -18.21
CA ILE A 53 6.02 6.87 -17.05
C ILE A 53 4.57 6.58 -17.44
N ARG A 54 4.09 7.02 -18.61
CA ARG A 54 2.75 6.65 -19.13
C ARG A 54 2.63 5.15 -19.34
N LYS A 55 3.62 4.56 -20.03
CA LYS A 55 3.64 3.13 -20.35
C LYS A 55 3.63 2.28 -19.08
N PHE A 56 4.49 2.60 -18.13
CA PHE A 56 4.67 1.83 -16.90
C PHE A 56 4.01 2.47 -15.68
N HIS A 57 2.94 3.26 -15.86
CA HIS A 57 2.32 4.05 -14.78
C HIS A 57 1.88 3.21 -13.57
N LYS A 58 1.58 1.92 -13.76
CA LYS A 58 1.22 0.98 -12.69
C LYS A 58 2.39 0.64 -11.75
N ALA A 59 3.63 0.71 -12.25
CA ALA A 59 4.83 0.45 -11.47
C ALA A 59 5.20 1.66 -10.58
N PHE A 60 4.75 2.85 -10.98
CA PHE A 60 4.84 4.05 -10.17
C PHE A 60 3.61 4.08 -9.25
N ALA A 61 3.77 4.48 -7.99
CA ALA A 61 2.66 4.68 -7.05
C ALA A 61 1.83 5.94 -7.42
N LEU A 62 1.41 6.03 -8.68
CA LEU A 62 0.79 7.19 -9.31
C LEU A 62 -0.74 7.03 -9.24
N GLY A 63 -1.38 7.71 -8.29
CA GLY A 63 -2.84 7.79 -8.18
C GLY A 63 -3.49 6.68 -7.35
N ASP A 64 -4.79 6.44 -7.60
CA ASP A 64 -5.72 5.58 -6.83
C ASP A 64 -5.49 4.07 -7.04
N VAL A 65 -4.27 3.63 -7.33
CA VAL A 65 -4.00 2.19 -7.41
C VAL A 65 -4.07 1.63 -5.99
N LYS A 66 -4.93 0.63 -5.78
CA LYS A 66 -5.00 -0.07 -4.49
C LYS A 66 -3.63 -0.65 -4.17
N ILE A 67 -3.00 -0.13 -3.11
CA ILE A 67 -1.68 -0.56 -2.68
C ILE A 67 -1.84 -1.88 -1.94
N GLY A 68 -0.93 -2.84 -2.16
CA GLY A 68 -0.86 -4.06 -1.35
C GLY A 68 -1.78 -5.20 -1.78
N THR A 69 -2.30 -5.20 -3.00
CA THR A 69 -3.08 -6.34 -3.55
C THR A 69 -2.18 -7.39 -4.20
N VAL A 70 -1.10 -7.80 -3.54
CA VAL A 70 -0.35 -9.00 -3.96
C VAL A 70 -1.22 -10.20 -3.62
N LYS A 71 -1.89 -10.75 -4.65
CA LYS A 71 -2.72 -11.95 -4.49
C LYS A 71 -1.86 -13.08 -3.94
N ASN A 72 -2.43 -13.87 -3.03
CA ASN A 72 -1.84 -15.09 -2.45
C ASN A 72 -0.67 -14.88 -1.46
N HIS A 73 -0.48 -13.65 -0.94
CA HIS A 73 0.47 -13.39 0.16
C HIS A 73 -0.29 -12.99 1.43
N GLU A 74 -1.15 -13.88 1.91
CA GLU A 74 -1.88 -13.70 3.16
C GLU A 74 -1.04 -14.24 4.32
N VAL A 75 -0.98 -13.47 5.41
CA VAL A 75 -0.26 -13.86 6.62
C VAL A 75 -1.28 -14.27 7.67
N GLU A 76 -1.25 -15.55 8.06
CA GLU A 76 -2.00 -16.03 9.21
C GLU A 76 -1.17 -15.81 10.48
N ILE A 77 -1.60 -14.89 11.35
CA ILE A 77 -0.97 -14.63 12.65
C ILE A 77 -1.78 -15.35 13.73
N LYS A 78 -1.19 -16.39 14.33
CA LYS A 78 -1.79 -17.11 15.46
C LYS A 78 -1.25 -16.57 16.77
N LEU A 79 -2.15 -16.25 17.70
CA LEU A 79 -1.78 -15.90 19.07
C LEU A 79 -1.30 -17.16 19.80
N THR A 80 -0.33 -17.01 20.68
CA THR A 80 0.18 -18.10 21.53
C THR A 80 -0.72 -18.39 22.73
N VAL A 81 -1.80 -17.63 22.91
CA VAL A 81 -2.73 -17.71 24.04
C VAL A 81 -4.16 -17.81 23.52
N GLU A 82 -5.00 -18.54 24.24
CA GLU A 82 -6.42 -18.71 23.92
C GLU A 82 -7.31 -17.75 24.74
N LYS A 83 -8.60 -17.66 24.39
CA LYS A 83 -9.58 -16.86 25.13
C LYS A 83 -9.69 -17.37 26.59
N PRO A 84 -9.83 -16.47 27.59
CA PRO A 84 -9.98 -15.02 27.47
C PRO A 84 -8.64 -14.30 27.26
N TYR A 85 -8.63 -13.38 26.28
CA TYR A 85 -7.45 -12.55 26.00
C TYR A 85 -7.16 -11.54 27.11
N LEU A 86 -5.89 -11.21 27.29
CA LEU A 86 -5.44 -10.24 28.28
C LEU A 86 -6.16 -8.88 28.09
N PRO A 87 -6.59 -8.19 29.16
CA PRO A 87 -7.27 -6.89 29.06
C PRO A 87 -6.48 -5.82 28.30
N ILE A 88 -5.15 -5.94 28.26
CA ILE A 88 -4.26 -5.06 27.50
C ILE A 88 -4.55 -5.07 25.99
N LEU A 89 -5.12 -6.16 25.47
CA LEU A 89 -5.51 -6.33 24.07
C LEU A 89 -6.89 -5.72 23.77
N ARG A 90 -7.58 -5.15 24.77
CA ARG A 90 -8.88 -4.48 24.63
C ARG A 90 -8.83 -3.05 25.14
N LYS A 91 -7.78 -2.32 24.74
CA LYS A 91 -7.60 -0.92 25.15
C LYS A 91 -8.49 0.01 24.32
N ALA A 92 -9.22 0.88 25.01
CA ALA A 92 -9.93 2.00 24.38
C ALA A 92 -8.94 2.97 23.72
N ALA A 93 -9.37 3.64 22.65
CA ALA A 93 -8.59 4.67 22.00
C ALA A 93 -8.36 5.85 22.96
N TYR A 94 -7.15 6.40 22.95
CA TYR A 94 -6.88 7.64 23.69
C TYR A 94 -7.66 8.81 23.07
N PRO A 95 -8.15 9.75 23.90
CA PRO A 95 -8.81 10.93 23.38
C PRO A 95 -7.82 11.75 22.53
N ALA A 96 -8.20 12.03 21.28
CA ALA A 96 -7.44 12.88 20.39
C ALA A 96 -7.98 14.32 20.44
N SER A 97 -7.09 15.31 20.32
CA SER A 97 -7.50 16.71 20.18
C SER A 97 -8.34 16.91 18.90
N PRO A 98 -9.24 17.91 18.84
CA PRO A 98 -10.07 18.16 17.66
C PRO A 98 -9.25 18.27 16.36
N ARG A 99 -8.11 18.99 16.43
CA ARG A 99 -7.17 19.13 15.31
C ARG A 99 -6.58 17.78 14.89
N ASN A 100 -6.15 16.97 15.84
CA ASN A 100 -5.58 15.65 15.54
C ASN A 100 -6.62 14.72 14.94
N ARG A 101 -7.87 14.78 15.42
CA ARG A 101 -8.97 13.96 14.89
C ARG A 101 -9.22 14.22 13.41
N VAL A 102 -9.22 15.48 12.98
CA VAL A 102 -9.39 15.87 11.57
C VAL A 102 -8.26 15.30 10.70
N GLU A 103 -7.00 15.41 11.16
CA GLU A 103 -5.87 14.86 10.43
C GLU A 103 -5.87 13.32 10.39
N ILE A 104 -6.19 12.67 11.50
CA ILE A 104 -6.33 11.21 11.56
C ILE A 104 -7.41 10.77 10.57
N GLU A 105 -8.57 11.41 10.57
CA GLU A 105 -9.67 11.08 9.68
C GLU A 105 -9.28 11.23 8.20
N ARG A 106 -8.54 12.30 7.87
CA ARG A 106 -8.01 12.52 6.51
C ARG A 106 -7.10 11.36 6.06
N HIS A 107 -6.21 10.88 6.93
CA HIS A 107 -5.32 9.77 6.59
C HIS A 107 -6.05 8.43 6.56
N ILE A 108 -6.97 8.17 7.49
CA ILE A 108 -7.78 6.95 7.49
C ILE A 108 -8.59 6.85 6.19
N LYS A 109 -9.21 7.94 5.73
CA LYS A 109 -9.94 7.97 4.44
C LYS A 109 -9.05 7.53 3.29
N LYS A 110 -7.83 8.06 3.18
CA LYS A 110 -6.86 7.65 2.15
C LYS A 110 -6.46 6.18 2.26
N LEU A 111 -6.21 5.69 3.47
CA LEU A 111 -5.83 4.29 3.67
C LEU A 111 -6.97 3.33 3.31
N VAL A 112 -8.23 3.73 3.51
CA VAL A 112 -9.41 3.00 3.05
C VAL A 112 -9.52 3.04 1.52
N GLU A 113 -9.31 4.20 0.89
CA GLU A 113 -9.27 4.35 -0.58
C GLU A 113 -8.18 3.48 -1.21
N TYR A 114 -7.00 3.40 -0.58
CA TYR A 114 -5.90 2.53 -1.01
C TYR A 114 -6.15 1.04 -0.76
N GLY A 115 -7.21 0.67 -0.05
CA GLY A 115 -7.53 -0.72 0.29
C GLY A 115 -6.63 -1.33 1.37
N ILE A 116 -5.91 -0.50 2.13
CA ILE A 116 -5.04 -0.92 3.23
C ILE A 116 -5.87 -1.13 4.51
N LEU A 117 -6.82 -0.22 4.77
CA LEU A 117 -7.77 -0.34 5.87
C LEU A 117 -9.16 -0.68 5.33
N ARG A 118 -9.94 -1.41 6.12
CA ARG A 118 -11.37 -1.61 5.88
C ARG A 118 -12.18 -1.32 7.12
N LYS A 119 -13.44 -0.95 6.92
CA LYS A 119 -14.40 -0.87 8.00
C LYS A 119 -14.81 -2.29 8.41
N VAL A 120 -14.78 -2.56 9.71
CA VAL A 120 -15.29 -3.79 10.30
C VAL A 120 -16.82 -3.70 10.35
N GLY A 121 -17.52 -4.78 9.98
CA GLY A 121 -18.98 -4.83 9.99
C GLY A 121 -19.56 -4.83 11.40
N ALA A 122 -20.82 -4.42 11.58
CA ALA A 122 -21.48 -4.44 12.89
C ALA A 122 -21.58 -5.85 13.51
N ASN A 123 -21.60 -6.89 12.67
CA ASN A 123 -21.72 -8.30 13.08
C ASN A 123 -20.37 -9.02 13.13
N GLU A 124 -19.26 -8.30 12.95
CA GLU A 124 -17.92 -8.90 12.93
C GLU A 124 -17.26 -8.72 14.30
N GLU A 125 -16.89 -9.82 14.95
CA GLU A 125 -16.26 -9.79 16.27
C GLU A 125 -14.81 -9.26 16.14
N VAL A 126 -14.50 -8.18 16.86
CA VAL A 126 -13.14 -7.67 16.98
C VAL A 126 -12.52 -8.24 18.26
N GLU A 127 -11.63 -9.21 18.10
CA GLU A 127 -11.00 -9.89 19.22
C GLU A 127 -9.96 -9.02 19.96
N VAL A 128 -9.26 -8.17 19.21
CA VAL A 128 -8.13 -7.36 19.67
C VAL A 128 -8.29 -5.92 19.18
N THR A 129 -8.14 -4.97 20.10
CA THR A 129 -8.11 -3.53 19.80
C THR A 129 -6.84 -2.90 20.38
N SER A 130 -6.13 -2.16 19.54
CA SER A 130 -4.97 -1.38 19.96
C SER A 130 -5.21 0.11 19.69
N PRO A 131 -4.96 0.99 20.67
CA PRO A 131 -5.15 2.42 20.49
C PRO A 131 -4.10 2.96 19.52
N VAL A 132 -4.52 3.88 18.64
CA VAL A 132 -3.61 4.60 17.76
C VAL A 132 -2.99 5.78 18.53
N VAL A 133 -1.68 5.93 18.44
CA VAL A 133 -0.93 7.04 19.02
C VAL A 133 -0.39 7.91 17.88
N VAL A 134 -0.61 9.22 17.96
CA VAL A 134 -0.07 10.18 16.99
C VAL A 134 1.16 10.85 17.59
N ALA A 135 2.32 10.62 16.98
CA ALA A 135 3.53 11.36 17.27
C ALA A 135 3.69 12.50 16.26
N TRP A 136 3.87 13.72 16.76
CA TRP A 136 4.21 14.88 15.92
C TRP A 136 5.66 15.26 16.19
N HIS A 137 6.53 15.10 15.19
CA HIS A 137 7.86 15.70 15.25
C HIS A 137 7.77 17.14 14.76
N ASN A 138 7.91 18.09 15.68
CA ASN A 138 8.26 19.46 15.29
C ASN A 138 9.72 19.39 14.81
N ASN A 139 9.99 19.72 13.55
CA ASN A 139 11.32 19.80 12.92
C ASN A 139 12.26 20.82 13.61
N LYS A 140 12.47 20.68 14.93
CA LYS A 140 13.58 21.27 15.66
C LYS A 140 14.70 20.24 15.61
N SER A 141 15.45 20.25 14.50
CA SER A 141 16.85 19.81 14.49
C SER A 141 17.72 21.04 14.68
#